data_AF-A0A2D8L7E4-F1
#
_entry.id   AF-A0A2D8L7E4-F1
#
_cell.length_a   1.000
_cell.length_b   1.000
_cell.length_c   1.000
_cell.angle_alpha   90.00
_cell.angle_beta   90.00
_cell.angle_gamma   90.00
#
_symmetry.space_group_name_H-M   'P 1'
#
loop_
_entity.id
_entity.type
_entity.pdbx_description
1 polymer ?
#
loop_
_entity_poly.entity_id
_entity_poly.type
_entity_poly.pdbx_seq_one_letter_code
_entity_poly.pdbx_strand_id
1 'polypeptide(L)' 'MNSHFRDTRKIDPARGACLGDGTPNDPDRVEIGPTRLAFDEWREAGLALPDLPALRRYRWERLT' A
#
# COMPACT_ATOMS: atom_id res chain seq x y z
N MET A 1 -14.30 -19.96 -11.74
CA MET A 1 -12.85 -20.20 -11.53
C MET A 1 -12.58 -20.03 -10.05
N ASN A 2 -12.01 -21.04 -9.39
CA ASN A 2 -11.69 -20.94 -7.97
C ASN A 2 -10.39 -20.15 -7.82
N SER A 3 -10.43 -19.02 -7.11
CA SER A 3 -9.23 -18.32 -6.69
C SER A 3 -8.73 -18.95 -5.40
N HIS A 4 -7.56 -19.60 -5.43
CA HIS A 4 -6.97 -20.15 -4.22
C HIS A 4 -6.19 -19.05 -3.49
N PHE A 5 -6.22 -19.07 -2.16
CA PHE A 5 -5.47 -18.12 -1.33
C PHE A 5 -3.96 -18.11 -1.63
N ARG A 6 -3.40 -19.24 -2.06
CA ARG A 6 -2.01 -19.35 -2.48
C ARG A 6 -1.69 -18.54 -3.75
N ASP A 7 -2.71 -18.31 -4.61
CA ASP A 7 -2.55 -17.67 -5.92
C ASP A 7 -2.64 -16.13 -5.82
N THR A 8 -3.12 -15.58 -4.69
CA THR A 8 -3.22 -14.13 -4.41
C THR A 8 -2.85 -13.86 -2.96
N ARG A 9 -1.57 -14.09 -2.64
CA ARG A 9 -1.04 -13.83 -1.29
C ARG A 9 -0.99 -12.31 -1.06
N LYS A 10 -1.16 -11.85 0.18
CA LYS A 10 -1.02 -10.43 0.56
C LYS A 10 0.39 -10.11 1.08
N ILE A 11 0.86 -8.87 0.91
CA ILE A 11 2.07 -8.38 1.60
C ILE A 11 1.82 -8.34 3.11
N ASP A 12 0.70 -7.75 3.51
CA ASP A 12 0.21 -7.67 4.87
C ASP A 12 -1.09 -8.48 5.03
N PRO A 13 -1.03 -9.69 5.63
CA PRO A 13 -2.20 -10.51 5.87
C PRO A 13 -3.26 -9.87 6.78
N ALA A 14 -2.88 -8.90 7.61
CA ALA A 14 -3.81 -8.22 8.53
C ALA A 14 -4.66 -7.14 7.85
N ARG A 15 -4.36 -6.80 6.59
CA ARG A 15 -5.06 -5.76 5.82
C ARG A 15 -5.96 -6.32 4.73
N GLY A 16 -6.85 -5.46 4.23
CA GLY A 16 -7.73 -5.72 3.09
C GLY A 16 -7.00 -5.72 1.75
N ALA A 17 -7.66 -5.22 0.71
CA ALA A 17 -7.12 -5.17 -0.65
C ALA A 17 -6.02 -4.09 -0.84
N CYS A 18 -5.95 -3.09 0.05
CA CYS A 18 -4.95 -2.02 -0.01
C CYS A 18 -4.10 -1.95 1.27
N LEU A 19 -2.89 -1.44 1.14
CA LEU A 19 -2.04 -1.00 2.24
C LEU A 19 -2.55 0.33 2.82
N GLY A 20 -1.90 0.79 3.89
CA GLY A 20 -2.31 2.01 4.59
C GLY A 20 -2.08 3.31 3.82
N ASP A 21 -1.33 3.25 2.72
CA ASP A 21 -1.06 4.37 1.83
C ASP A 21 -1.94 4.37 0.55
N GLY A 22 -2.90 3.43 0.47
CA GLY A 22 -3.78 3.25 -0.68
C GLY A 22 -3.22 2.38 -1.81
N THR A 23 -2.00 1.86 -1.70
CA THR A 23 -1.41 0.97 -2.72
C THR A 23 -1.97 -0.45 -2.64
N PRO A 24 -2.00 -1.24 -3.74
CA PRO A 24 -2.50 -2.62 -3.73
C PRO A 24 -1.73 -3.52 -2.75
N ASN A 25 -2.42 -4.26 -1.88
CA ASN A 25 -1.80 -5.19 -0.93
C ASN A 25 -1.43 -6.53 -1.60
N ASP A 26 -0.50 -6.46 -2.54
CA ASP A 26 -0.12 -7.55 -3.44
C ASP A 26 1.41 -7.67 -3.51
N PRO A 27 2.01 -8.81 -3.11
CA PRO A 27 3.45 -9.02 -3.07
C PRO A 27 4.08 -9.15 -4.45
N ASP A 28 3.28 -9.43 -5.48
CA ASP A 28 3.74 -9.61 -6.86
C ASP A 28 3.51 -8.34 -7.70
N ARG A 29 3.07 -7.24 -7.07
CA ARG A 29 2.86 -5.95 -7.75
C ARG A 29 4.20 -5.37 -8.25
N VAL A 30 4.15 -4.68 -9.40
CA VAL A 30 5.31 -3.98 -9.98
C VAL A 30 5.72 -2.75 -9.17
N GLU A 31 4.75 -2.04 -8.58
CA GLU A 31 5.01 -0.83 -7.80
C GLU A 31 5.78 -1.14 -6.50
N ILE A 32 7.00 -0.60 -6.40
CA ILE A 32 7.77 -0.61 -5.16
C ILE A 32 7.21 0.39 -4.14
N GLY A 33 7.67 0.29 -2.90
CA GLY A 33 7.31 1.23 -1.85
C GLY A 33 8.03 0.91 -0.55
N PRO A 34 7.57 1.47 0.57
CA PRO A 34 8.10 1.14 1.89
C PRO A 34 8.00 -0.37 2.17
N THR A 35 9.00 -0.89 2.87
CA THR A 35 8.98 -2.29 3.33
C THR A 35 7.99 -2.45 4.48
N ARG A 36 7.64 -3.70 4.80
CA ARG A 36 6.79 -4.00 5.96
C ARG A 36 7.41 -3.54 7.28
N LEU A 37 8.74 -3.64 7.40
CA LEU A 37 9.49 -3.12 8.54
C LEU A 37 9.25 -1.61 8.72
N ALA A 38 9.40 -0.82 7.65
CA ALA A 38 9.16 0.63 7.72
C ALA A 38 7.71 0.96 8.10
N PHE A 39 6.73 0.25 7.53
CA PHE A 39 5.32 0.44 7.92
C PHE A 39 5.06 0.11 9.40
N ASP A 40 5.69 -0.92 9.93
CA ASP A 40 5.57 -1.31 11.33
C ASP A 40 6.19 -0.25 12.25
N GLU A 41 7.40 0.21 11.94
CA GLU A 41 8.08 1.30 12.69
C GLU A 41 7.26 2.60 12.68
N TRP A 42 6.69 2.98 11.53
CA TRP A 42 5.85 4.18 11.43
C TRP A 42 4.55 4.05 12.21
N ARG A 43 3.94 2.86 12.22
CA ARG A 43 2.75 2.59 13.04
C ARG A 43 3.08 2.70 14.53
N GLU A 44 4.21 2.14 14.97
CA GLU A 44 4.68 2.24 16.36
C GLU A 44 4.99 3.69 16.76
N ALA A 45 5.58 4.46 15.85
CA ALA A 45 5.82 5.88 16.03
C ALA A 45 4.55 6.76 15.94
N GLY A 46 3.39 6.18 15.63
CA GLY A 46 2.11 6.92 15.50
C GLY A 46 2.05 7.86 14.29
N LEU A 47 2.85 7.60 13.24
CA LEU A 47 2.89 8.42 12.05
C LEU A 47 1.73 8.08 11.10
N ALA A 48 1.01 9.11 10.65
CA ALA A 48 -0.01 8.95 9.62
C ALA A 48 0.63 8.68 8.25
N LEU A 49 0.10 7.70 7.53
CA LEU A 49 0.55 7.38 6.17
C LEU A 49 -0.14 8.30 5.15
N PRO A 50 0.56 8.70 4.07
CA PRO A 50 -0.05 9.48 3.00
C PRO A 50 -0.93 8.62 2.10
N ASP A 51 -2.03 9.17 1.58
CA ASP A 51 -2.78 8.60 0.46
C ASP A 51 -2.04 8.91 -0.85
N LEU A 52 -1.37 7.90 -1.43
CA LEU A 52 -0.56 8.09 -2.64
C LEU A 52 -1.39 8.49 -3.87
N PRO A 53 -2.54 7.87 -4.17
CA PRO A 53 -3.45 8.37 -5.22
C PRO A 53 -3.79 9.85 -5.07
N ALA A 54 -4.20 10.30 -3.88
CA ALA A 54 -4.54 11.70 -3.63
C ALA A 54 -3.32 12.61 -3.78
N LEU A 55 -2.17 12.21 -3.24
CA LEU A 55 -0.92 12.97 -3.34
C LEU A 55 -0.45 13.14 -4.79
N ARG A 56 -0.58 12.10 -5.61
CA ARG A 56 -0.24 12.12 -7.04
C ARG A 56 -1.16 13.09 -7.79
N ARG A 57 -2.48 13.01 -7.56
CA ARG A 57 -3.46 13.93 -8.16
C ARG A 57 -3.18 15.38 -7.78
N TYR A 58 -2.99 15.66 -6.49
CA TYR A 58 -2.71 17.03 -6.01
C TYR A 58 -1.47 17.64 -6.68
N ARG A 59 -0.39 16.86 -6.82
CA ARG A 59 0.84 17.33 -7.48
C ARG A 59 0.62 17.59 -8.96
N TRP A 60 -0.17 16.77 -9.64
CA TRP A 60 -0.51 16.97 -11.05
C TRP A 60 -1.32 18.24 -11.25
N GLU A 61 -2.43 18.41 -10.52
CA GLU A 61 -3.32 19.59 -10.59
C GLU A 61 -2.59 20.91 -10.27
N ARG A 62 -1.52 20.85 -9.48
CA ARG A 62 -0.72 22.03 -9.16
C ARG A 62 0.23 22.45 -10.28
N LEU A 63 0.61 21.53 -11.16
CA LEU A 63 1.59 21.76 -12.24
C LEU A 63 0.96 21.94 -13.61
N THR A 64 -0.32 21.60 -13.78
CA THR A 64 -1.11 21.79 -15.01
C THR A 64 -2.16 22.86 -14.84
#